data_AF-A0A7C4VPJ3-F1
#
_entry.id   AF-A0A7C4VPJ3-F1
#
_cell.length_a   1.000
_cell.length_b   1.000
_cell.length_c   1.000
_cell.angle_alpha   90.00
_cell.angle_beta   90.00
_cell.angle_gamma   90.00
#
_symmetry.space_group_name_H-M   'P 1'
#
loop_
_entity.id
_entity.type
_entity.pdbx_description
1 polymer ?
#
loop_
_entity_poly.entity_id
_entity_poly.type
_entity_poly.pdbx_seq_one_letter_code
_entity_poly.pdbx_strand_id
1 'polypeptide(L)'
;MLRHKKFRNKDELEIFLRDFAPSDVYYSCAYYEDPDAEMEKKGWFGADLIFDIDADHVTTSCSKVHDEWICGNCGFSGKGIEPEKCPVCGGEK
;
A
#
# COMPACT_ATOMS: atom_id res chain seq x y z
N MET A 1 2.40 -12.43 3.82
CA MET A 1 1.48 -11.33 4.23
C MET A 1 0.60 -11.82 5.37
N LEU A 2 0.69 -11.21 6.54
CA LEU A 2 -0.15 -11.56 7.69
C LEU A 2 -1.48 -10.82 7.61
N ARG A 3 -2.60 -11.53 7.74
CA ARG A 3 -3.97 -10.99 7.72
C ARG A 3 -4.77 -11.60 8.88
N HIS A 4 -5.99 -11.09 9.09
CA HIS A 4 -6.90 -11.58 10.13
C HIS A 4 -6.28 -11.48 11.52
N LYS A 5 -5.85 -10.26 11.88
CA LYS A 5 -5.28 -9.99 13.20
C LYS A 5 -6.03 -8.83 13.83
N LYS A 6 -6.42 -9.01 15.09
CA LYS A 6 -6.97 -7.96 15.95
C LYS A 6 -6.04 -7.70 17.12
N PHE A 7 -6.16 -6.51 17.68
CA PHE A 7 -5.49 -6.10 18.89
C PHE A 7 -6.54 -5.57 19.85
N ARG A 8 -6.50 -6.01 21.10
CA ARG A 8 -7.47 -5.59 22.12
C ARG A 8 -7.19 -4.19 22.64
N ASN A 9 -5.93 -3.77 22.57
CA ASN A 9 -5.45 -2.49 23.06
C ASN A 9 -4.17 -2.08 22.31
N LYS A 10 -3.72 -0.85 22.61
CA LYS A 10 -2.53 -0.23 22.03
C LYS A 10 -1.26 -1.01 22.36
N ASP A 11 -1.13 -1.52 23.57
CA ASP A 11 0.10 -2.21 24.03
C ASP A 11 0.33 -3.51 23.24
N GLU A 12 -0.74 -4.28 22.97
CA GLU A 12 -0.66 -5.48 22.12
C GLU A 12 -0.20 -5.15 20.69
N LEU A 13 -0.67 -4.03 20.12
CA LEU A 13 -0.24 -3.55 18.81
C LEU A 13 1.24 -3.11 18.82
N GLU A 14 1.65 -2.35 19.84
CA GLU A 14 3.03 -1.85 19.98
C GLU A 14 4.04 -3.00 20.11
N ILE A 15 3.74 -4.00 20.95
CA ILE A 15 4.57 -5.19 21.10
C ILE A 15 4.68 -5.93 19.76
N PHE A 16 3.55 -6.14 19.08
CA PHE A 16 3.55 -6.83 17.79
C PHE A 16 4.38 -6.11 16.73
N LEU A 17 4.23 -4.78 16.60
CA LEU A 17 5.00 -4.00 15.61
C LEU A 17 6.50 -4.04 15.91
N ARG A 18 6.88 -4.03 17.19
CA ARG A 18 8.29 -4.10 17.61
C ARG A 18 8.91 -5.46 17.30
N ASP A 19 8.18 -6.54 17.59
CA ASP A 19 8.70 -7.90 17.48
C ASP A 19 8.67 -8.41 16.03
N PHE A 20 7.62 -8.08 15.27
CA PHE A 20 7.47 -8.51 13.89
C PHE A 20 8.17 -7.59 12.88
N ALA A 21 8.24 -6.28 13.17
CA ALA A 21 8.86 -5.25 12.33
C ALA A 21 8.48 -5.35 10.83
N PRO A 22 7.18 -5.24 10.48
CA PRO A 22 6.76 -5.32 9.08
C PRO A 22 7.23 -4.09 8.29
N SER A 23 7.47 -4.28 6.98
CA SER A 23 7.72 -3.17 6.06
C SER A 23 6.52 -2.23 5.94
N ASP A 24 5.32 -2.81 5.95
CA ASP A 24 4.06 -2.12 5.70
C ASP A 24 2.97 -2.59 6.66
N VAL A 25 2.11 -1.67 7.07
CA VAL A 25 1.00 -1.93 7.99
C VAL A 25 -0.28 -1.34 7.43
N TYR A 26 -1.35 -2.13 7.45
CA TYR A 26 -2.67 -1.75 6.96
C TYR A 26 -3.72 -2.07 8.01
N TYR A 27 -4.80 -1.31 8.01
CA TYR A 27 -6.00 -1.60 8.81
C TYR A 27 -7.22 -1.69 7.90
N SER A 28 -8.24 -2.42 8.33
CA SER A 28 -9.46 -2.58 7.54
C SER A 28 -10.34 -1.35 7.64
N CYS A 29 -10.94 -0.93 6.53
CA CYS A 29 -12.06 0.02 6.52
C CYS A 29 -13.39 -0.61 6.94
N ALA A 30 -13.44 -1.94 7.05
CA ALA A 30 -14.64 -2.68 7.41
C ALA A 30 -14.66 -3.02 8.90
N TYR A 31 -15.86 -3.01 9.46
CA TYR A 31 -16.14 -3.35 10.84
C TYR A 31 -16.70 -4.76 10.91
N TYR A 32 -16.12 -5.57 11.78
CA TYR A 32 -16.46 -6.97 11.96
C TYR A 32 -16.71 -7.26 13.44
N GLU A 33 -17.61 -8.22 13.71
CA GLU A 33 -17.80 -8.78 15.05
C GLU A 33 -16.53 -9.53 15.52
N ASP A 34 -15.92 -10.33 14.63
CA ASP A 34 -14.71 -11.09 14.91
C ASP A 34 -13.60 -10.85 13.86
N PRO A 35 -12.79 -9.77 14.00
CA PRO A 35 -11.83 -9.35 12.98
C PRO A 35 -10.65 -10.30 12.71
N ASP A 36 -10.40 -11.31 13.54
CA ASP A 36 -9.37 -12.34 13.35
C ASP A 36 -9.94 -13.72 12.95
N ALA A 37 -11.27 -13.90 12.88
CA ALA A 37 -11.87 -15.11 12.32
C ALA A 37 -11.62 -15.29 10.81
N GLU A 38 -11.97 -16.45 10.26
CA GLU A 38 -12.07 -16.64 8.81
C GLU A 38 -13.15 -15.73 8.20
N MET A 39 -12.98 -15.31 6.95
CA MET A 39 -13.83 -14.28 6.31
C MET A 39 -15.33 -14.53 6.44
N GLU A 40 -15.78 -15.78 6.24
CA GLU A 40 -17.20 -16.16 6.31
C GLU A 40 -17.79 -16.06 7.71
N LYS A 41 -16.95 -16.06 8.75
CA LYS A 41 -17.34 -16.08 10.17
C LYS A 41 -17.14 -14.74 10.87
N LYS A 42 -16.67 -13.71 10.16
CA LYS A 42 -16.31 -12.42 10.77
C LYS A 42 -17.49 -11.60 11.27
N GLY A 43 -18.70 -11.83 10.75
CA GLY A 43 -19.87 -11.00 11.05
C GLY A 43 -19.65 -9.54 10.59
N TRP A 44 -19.78 -9.27 9.29
CA TRP A 44 -19.61 -7.92 8.75
C TRP A 44 -20.75 -6.99 9.19
N PHE A 45 -20.40 -5.83 9.73
CA PHE A 45 -21.37 -4.80 10.14
C PHE A 45 -21.50 -3.66 9.13
N GLY A 46 -20.41 -3.32 8.46
CA GLY A 46 -20.33 -2.12 7.64
C GLY A 46 -18.90 -1.82 7.23
N ALA A 47 -18.72 -0.77 6.43
CA ALA A 47 -17.42 -0.23 6.12
C ALA A 47 -17.49 1.27 5.91
N ASP A 48 -16.39 1.96 6.18
CA ASP A 48 -16.21 3.34 5.76
C ASP A 48 -16.19 3.40 4.22
N LEU A 49 -16.82 4.44 3.67
CA LEU A 49 -16.64 4.78 2.26
C LEU A 49 -15.34 5.56 2.11
N ILE A 50 -14.30 4.90 1.58
CA ILE A 50 -12.97 5.49 1.41
C ILE A 50 -12.70 5.75 -0.07
N PHE A 51 -12.08 6.89 -0.35
CA PHE A 51 -11.51 7.23 -1.64
C PHE A 51 -9.99 7.32 -1.45
N ASP A 52 -9.26 6.50 -2.18
CA ASP A 52 -7.80 6.56 -2.26
C ASP A 52 -7.43 7.26 -3.57
N ILE A 53 -6.64 8.33 -3.49
CA ILE A 53 -6.27 9.15 -4.65
C ILE A 53 -4.75 9.20 -4.70
N ASP A 54 -4.18 8.32 -5.50
CA ASP A 54 -2.75 8.32 -5.74
C ASP A 54 -2.35 9.49 -6.66
N ALA A 55 -1.34 10.24 -6.23
CA ALA A 55 -0.89 11.43 -6.95
C ALA A 55 -0.27 11.09 -8.32
N ASP A 56 0.37 9.93 -8.46
CA ASP A 56 0.99 9.46 -9.70
C ASP A 56 -0.04 9.09 -10.79
N HIS A 57 -1.27 8.78 -10.40
CA HIS A 57 -2.40 8.56 -11.30
C HIS A 57 -3.07 9.86 -11.77
N VAL A 58 -2.77 11.01 -11.14
CA VAL A 58 -3.35 12.30 -11.52
C VAL A 58 -2.48 12.97 -12.58
N THR A 59 -2.93 12.94 -13.85
CA THR A 59 -2.21 13.61 -14.94
C THR A 59 -2.29 15.13 -14.80
N THR A 60 -1.16 15.76 -14.49
CA THR A 60 -1.02 17.21 -14.42
C THR A 60 -0.07 17.73 -15.49
N SER A 61 -0.19 18.99 -15.88
CA SER A 61 0.75 19.62 -16.83
C SER A 61 2.17 19.74 -16.28
N CYS A 62 2.31 19.78 -14.95
CA CYS A 62 3.57 19.90 -14.22
C CYS A 62 4.27 18.56 -13.94
N SER A 63 3.61 17.41 -14.14
CA SER A 63 4.17 16.05 -13.98
C SER A 63 5.55 15.90 -14.65
N LYS A 64 5.72 16.44 -15.86
CA LYS A 64 6.98 16.43 -16.63
C LYS A 64 8.16 17.13 -15.93
N VAL A 65 7.91 17.92 -14.89
CA VAL A 65 8.90 18.76 -14.21
C VAL A 65 9.33 18.16 -12.86
N HIS A 66 8.38 17.60 -12.12
CA HIS A 66 8.59 17.18 -10.72
C HIS A 66 8.41 15.69 -10.45
N ASP A 67 7.78 14.93 -11.34
CA ASP A 67 7.70 13.48 -11.16
C ASP A 67 9.04 12.86 -11.55
N GLU A 68 9.52 11.94 -10.72
CA GLU A 68 10.79 11.25 -10.92
C GLU A 68 10.54 9.75 -10.80
N TRP A 69 11.20 8.98 -11.66
CA TRP A 69 11.13 7.53 -11.64
C TRP A 69 12.53 6.94 -11.78
N ILE A 70 12.72 5.73 -11.25
CA ILE A 70 13.99 5.01 -11.29
C ILE A 70 13.72 3.58 -11.73
N CYS A 71 14.45 3.13 -12.75
CA CYS A 71 14.40 1.74 -13.18
C CYS A 71 14.97 0.84 -12.08
N GLY A 72 14.15 -0.07 -11.56
CA GLY A 72 14.57 -1.05 -10.55
C GLY A 72 15.66 -2.03 -11.00
N ASN A 73 15.85 -2.21 -12.32
CA ASN A 73 16.83 -3.16 -12.86
C ASN A 73 18.23 -2.56 -13.09
N CYS A 74 18.33 -1.34 -13.63
CA CYS A 74 19.62 -0.72 -13.97
C CYS A 74 19.91 0.61 -13.28
N GLY A 75 18.96 1.14 -12.48
CA GLY A 75 19.12 2.40 -11.76
C GLY A 75 19.02 3.66 -12.63
N PHE A 76 18.72 3.52 -13.93
CA PHE A 76 18.48 4.68 -14.78
C PHE A 76 17.26 5.46 -14.27
N SER A 77 17.42 6.76 -14.07
CA SER A 77 16.37 7.65 -13.58
C SER A 77 15.94 8.67 -14.63
N GLY A 78 14.67 9.05 -14.58
CA GLY A 78 14.06 9.99 -15.51
C GLY A 78 13.03 10.87 -14.82
N LYS A 79 12.53 11.86 -15.57
CA LYS A 79 11.46 12.77 -15.15
C LYS A 79 10.18 12.56 -15.93
N GLY A 80 9.05 12.92 -15.31
CA GLY A 80 7.72 12.79 -15.88
C GLY A 80 7.17 11.38 -15.74
N ILE A 81 6.28 11.03 -16.69
CA ILE A 81 5.59 9.74 -16.69
C ILE A 81 6.61 8.61 -16.85
N GLU A 82 6.60 7.66 -15.92
CA GLU A 82 7.41 6.47 -16.00
C GLU A 82 7.04 5.63 -17.24
N PRO A 83 7.99 5.28 -18.11
CA PRO A 83 7.71 4.48 -19.29
C PRO A 83 7.45 3.02 -18.92
N GLU A 84 6.58 2.33 -19.67
CA GLU A 84 6.32 0.89 -19.50
C GLU A 84 7.59 0.03 -19.58
N LYS A 85 8.57 0.47 -20.39
CA LYS A 85 9.88 -0.18 -20.52
C LYS A 85 10.99 0.83 -20.33
N CYS A 86 12.01 0.45 -19.58
CA CYS A 86 13.21 1.27 -19.42
C CYS A 86 13.87 1.50 -20.80
N PRO A 87 14.15 2.74 -21.20
CA PRO A 87 14.78 3.05 -22.49
C PRO A 87 16.25 2.61 -22.55
N VAL A 88 16.88 2.29 -21.41
CA VAL A 88 18.29 1.90 -21.34
C VAL A 88 18.47 0.38 -21.34
N CYS A 89 17.70 -0.35 -20.53
CA CYS A 89 17.88 -1.80 -20.38
C CYS A 89 16.69 -2.63 -20.90
N GLY A 90 15.59 -2.00 -21.32
CA GLY A 90 14.37 -2.69 -21.73
C GLY A 90 13.60 -3.37 -20.59
N GLY A 91 14.04 -3.20 -19.34
CA GLY A 91 13.38 -3.76 -18.16
C GLY A 91 11.96 -3.23 -18.02
N GLU A 92 11.04 -4.12 -17.70
CA GLU A 92 9.66 -3.82 -17.33
C GLU A 92 9.55 -3.70 -15.81
N LYS A 93 8.51 -3.00 -15.36
CA LYS A 93 8.22 -2.79 -13.93
C LYS A 93 7.72 -4.07 -13.28
#